data_AF-A0AA38CSI2-F1
#
_entry.id   AF-A0AA38CSI2-F1
#
_cell.length_a   1.000
_cell.length_b   1.000
_cell.length_c   1.000
_cell.angle_alpha   90.00
_cell.angle_beta   90.00
_cell.angle_gamma   90.00
#
_symmetry.space_group_name_H-M   'P 1'
#
loop_
_entity.id
_entity.type
_entity.pdbx_description
1 polymer ?
#
loop_
_entity_poly.entity_id
_entity_poly.type
_entity_poly.pdbx_seq_one_letter_code
_entity_poly.pdbx_strand_id
1 'polypeptide(L)'
;HVENGQHFFYFNGNLGAAYKNNRPEPNYSLGIRQKIAAEFASEPDKEGNLGRQSTKDVIVVSQRSPDYYGELGGSLFCGVFPGDGWSGRMEDSILQGCIPVIIQDGIQLPYENVLYYDSFAVRIAEDDIPSLIQILRGINETELEFKLANVQKIWQRFLYRDSFMLEARRQNASYGRLDDWALQYSLLTEDDVLATFIQVLHYKLHNDPWRLKLSFKNKEFGLPKYCRENNSEGNRK
;
A
#
# COMPACT_ATOMS: atom_id res chain seq x y z
N HIS A 1 -10.39 -18.94 3.96
CA HIS A 1 -11.83 -18.88 3.66
C HIS A 1 -12.25 -17.44 3.36
N VAL A 2 -13.02 -17.17 2.30
CA VAL A 2 -13.59 -15.84 2.01
C VAL A 2 -14.89 -15.74 2.83
N GLU A 3 -14.99 -14.77 3.75
CA GLU A 3 -16.23 -14.59 4.51
C GLU A 3 -17.37 -14.12 3.60
N ASN A 4 -18.61 -14.37 4.01
CA ASN A 4 -19.79 -14.11 3.20
C ASN A 4 -19.93 -12.59 2.96
N GLY A 5 -19.69 -12.12 1.72
CA GLY A 5 -19.70 -10.71 1.34
C GLY A 5 -18.32 -10.09 1.08
N GLN A 6 -17.24 -10.86 1.27
CA GLN A 6 -15.87 -10.41 1.00
C GLN A 6 -15.50 -10.65 -0.47
N HIS A 7 -14.86 -9.68 -1.13
CA HIS A 7 -14.30 -9.85 -2.48
C HIS A 7 -12.97 -10.61 -2.40
N PHE A 8 -12.75 -11.54 -3.33
CA PHE A 8 -11.46 -12.21 -3.44
C PHE A 8 -10.40 -11.26 -4.00
N PHE A 9 -10.71 -10.57 -5.10
CA PHE A 9 -9.84 -9.57 -5.72
C PHE A 9 -10.62 -8.31 -6.06
N TYR A 10 -10.04 -7.15 -5.80
CA TYR A 10 -10.66 -5.86 -6.07
C TYR A 10 -9.72 -4.89 -6.77
N PHE A 11 -10.23 -4.24 -7.80
CA PHE A 11 -9.63 -3.06 -8.40
C PHE A 11 -10.71 -2.11 -8.89
N ASN A 12 -10.65 -0.86 -8.42
CA ASN A 12 -11.52 0.19 -8.93
C ASN A 12 -10.75 1.40 -9.45
N GLY A 13 -10.76 1.61 -10.75
CA GLY A 13 -10.15 2.78 -11.38
C GLY A 13 -10.19 2.74 -12.90
N ASN A 14 -9.78 3.83 -13.52
CA ASN A 14 -9.77 3.99 -14.97
C ASN A 14 -9.16 2.77 -15.70
N LEU A 15 -9.95 2.13 -16.56
CA LEU A 15 -9.60 0.90 -17.31
C LEU A 15 -9.24 1.18 -18.77
N GLY A 16 -9.03 2.46 -19.13
CA GLY A 16 -8.68 2.89 -20.48
C GLY A 16 -9.86 3.05 -21.43
N ALA A 17 -9.54 3.15 -22.72
CA ALA A 17 -10.45 3.67 -23.75
C ALA A 17 -11.69 2.81 -24.03
N ALA A 18 -11.71 1.54 -23.62
CA ALA A 18 -12.87 0.64 -23.77
C ALA A 18 -14.09 1.09 -22.93
N TYR A 19 -13.88 1.97 -21.94
CA TYR A 19 -14.92 2.39 -21.00
C TYR A 19 -15.25 3.89 -21.15
N LYS A 20 -16.50 4.25 -20.85
CA LYS A 20 -16.97 5.64 -20.97
C LYS A 20 -16.31 6.53 -19.91
N ASN A 21 -15.97 7.77 -20.28
CA ASN A 21 -15.33 8.77 -19.41
C ASN A 21 -13.95 8.36 -18.84
N ASN A 22 -13.36 7.28 -19.37
CA ASN A 22 -12.00 6.87 -19.05
C ASN A 22 -10.99 7.44 -20.04
N ARG A 23 -9.71 7.19 -19.74
CA ARG A 23 -8.59 7.80 -20.46
C ARG A 23 -8.48 7.18 -21.85
N PRO A 24 -8.40 7.99 -22.92
CA PRO A 24 -8.34 7.48 -24.28
C PRO A 24 -6.95 6.92 -24.65
N GLU A 25 -5.91 7.22 -23.88
CA GLU A 25 -4.54 6.85 -24.20
C GLU A 25 -4.35 5.32 -24.12
N PRO A 26 -3.84 4.68 -25.19
CA PRO A 26 -3.66 3.22 -25.20
C PRO A 26 -2.60 2.75 -24.21
N ASN A 27 -1.63 3.62 -23.91
CA ASN A 27 -0.51 3.35 -23.00
C ASN A 27 -0.74 3.89 -21.59
N TYR A 28 -1.94 4.37 -21.26
CA TYR A 28 -2.25 4.73 -19.89
C TYR A 28 -1.99 3.54 -18.97
N SER A 29 -1.32 3.75 -17.83
CA SER A 29 -0.92 2.66 -16.94
C SER A 29 -0.01 1.61 -17.62
N LEU A 30 0.77 2.02 -18.62
CA LEU A 30 1.60 1.13 -19.44
C LEU A 30 0.79 0.03 -20.17
N GLY A 31 -0.54 0.16 -20.28
CA GLY A 31 -1.41 -0.88 -20.84
C GLY A 31 -1.88 -1.94 -19.84
N ILE A 32 -1.39 -1.92 -18.59
CA ILE A 32 -1.68 -2.95 -17.57
C ILE A 32 -3.16 -2.95 -17.19
N ARG A 33 -3.77 -1.78 -16.96
CA ARG A 33 -5.20 -1.70 -16.57
C ARG A 33 -6.13 -2.17 -17.68
N GLN A 34 -5.75 -1.98 -18.94
CA GLN A 34 -6.48 -2.44 -20.12
C GLN A 34 -6.40 -3.96 -20.23
N LYS A 35 -5.21 -4.55 -20.01
CA LYS A 35 -5.04 -6.01 -19.92
C LYS A 35 -5.87 -6.61 -18.79
N ILE A 36 -5.83 -6.00 -17.61
CA ILE A 36 -6.65 -6.42 -16.45
C ILE A 36 -8.14 -6.34 -16.76
N ALA A 37 -8.61 -5.28 -17.42
CA ALA A 37 -10.00 -5.15 -17.81
C ALA A 37 -10.42 -6.24 -18.82
N ALA A 38 -9.62 -6.47 -19.85
CA ALA A 38 -9.90 -7.49 -20.87
C ALA A 38 -9.99 -8.91 -20.27
N GLU A 39 -9.25 -9.19 -19.20
CA GLU A 39 -9.34 -10.46 -18.48
C GLU A 39 -10.47 -10.49 -17.45
N PHE A 40 -10.60 -9.48 -16.59
CA PHE A 40 -11.33 -9.62 -15.33
C PHE A 40 -12.44 -8.59 -15.09
N ALA A 41 -12.71 -7.68 -16.04
CA ALA A 41 -13.73 -6.66 -15.85
C ALA A 41 -15.10 -7.25 -15.44
N SER A 42 -15.68 -6.64 -14.40
CA SER A 42 -16.97 -7.01 -13.84
C SER A 42 -18.11 -6.17 -14.42
N GLU A 43 -17.78 -5.12 -15.18
CA GLU A 43 -18.74 -4.28 -15.89
C GLU A 43 -18.51 -4.33 -17.41
N PRO A 44 -19.58 -4.25 -18.23
CA PRO A 44 -19.44 -4.26 -19.69
C PRO A 44 -18.66 -3.05 -20.21
N ASP A 45 -17.86 -3.28 -21.26
CA ASP A 45 -17.24 -2.22 -22.07
C ASP A 45 -18.29 -1.48 -22.94
N LYS A 46 -17.83 -0.54 -23.79
CA LYS A 46 -18.70 0.21 -24.72
C LYS A 46 -19.41 -0.70 -25.74
N GLU A 47 -18.81 -1.84 -26.05
CA GLU A 47 -19.30 -2.85 -26.98
C GLU A 47 -20.24 -3.88 -26.29
N GLY A 48 -20.33 -3.85 -24.96
CA GLY A 48 -21.19 -4.72 -24.16
C GLY A 48 -20.52 -6.01 -23.67
N ASN A 49 -19.20 -6.15 -23.79
CA ASN A 49 -18.46 -7.34 -23.38
C ASN A 49 -17.94 -7.23 -21.94
N LEU A 50 -17.98 -8.33 -21.20
CA LEU A 50 -17.30 -8.49 -19.91
C LEU A 50 -15.86 -9.00 -20.10
N GLY A 51 -15.08 -8.98 -19.02
CA GLY A 51 -13.77 -9.63 -19.00
C GLY A 51 -13.87 -11.13 -19.27
N ARG A 52 -12.87 -11.70 -19.96
CA ARG A 52 -12.83 -13.12 -20.36
C ARG A 52 -13.04 -14.11 -19.21
N GLN A 53 -12.60 -13.75 -18.02
CA GLN A 53 -12.58 -14.57 -16.80
C GLN A 53 -13.38 -13.90 -15.66
N SER A 54 -14.44 -13.15 -15.99
CA SER A 54 -15.28 -12.48 -14.99
C SER A 54 -15.95 -13.47 -14.03
N THR A 55 -15.75 -13.27 -12.73
CA THR A 55 -16.40 -14.05 -11.66
C THR A 55 -16.96 -13.12 -10.59
N LYS A 56 -17.94 -13.61 -9.80
CA LYS A 56 -18.66 -12.77 -8.80
C LYS A 56 -17.76 -12.25 -7.67
N ASP A 57 -16.71 -12.99 -7.34
CA ASP A 57 -15.76 -12.68 -6.27
C ASP A 57 -14.57 -11.83 -6.76
N VAL A 58 -14.49 -11.53 -8.05
CA VAL A 58 -13.44 -10.69 -8.66
C VAL A 58 -14.08 -9.42 -9.18
N ILE A 59 -13.75 -8.29 -8.56
CA ILE A 59 -14.33 -6.99 -8.86
C ILE A 59 -13.29 -6.11 -9.54
N VAL A 60 -13.49 -5.86 -10.84
CA VAL A 60 -12.68 -4.94 -11.64
C VAL A 60 -13.62 -3.98 -12.34
N VAL A 61 -13.69 -2.76 -11.83
CA VAL A 61 -14.66 -1.75 -12.28
C VAL A 61 -13.99 -0.42 -12.50
N SER A 62 -14.48 0.33 -13.48
CA SER A 62 -13.81 1.53 -13.95
C SER A 62 -14.37 2.82 -13.36
N GLN A 63 -15.66 2.82 -13.00
CA GLN A 63 -16.30 3.93 -12.33
C GLN A 63 -16.01 3.91 -10.84
N ARG A 64 -15.61 5.07 -10.29
CA ARG A 64 -15.30 5.19 -8.87
C ARG A 64 -16.52 4.82 -8.02
N SER A 65 -16.36 3.83 -7.14
CA SER A 65 -17.40 3.45 -6.19
C SER A 65 -17.59 4.55 -5.13
N PRO A 66 -18.84 4.86 -4.71
CA PRO A 66 -19.10 5.74 -3.58
C PRO A 66 -18.60 5.13 -2.26
N ASP A 67 -18.48 3.80 -2.17
CA ASP A 67 -17.98 3.06 -1.00
C ASP A 67 -16.60 2.44 -1.26
N TYR A 68 -15.76 3.12 -2.04
CA TYR A 68 -14.43 2.63 -2.45
C TYR A 68 -13.57 2.09 -1.30
N TYR A 69 -13.55 2.78 -0.16
CA TYR A 69 -12.77 2.33 1.00
C TYR A 69 -13.42 1.15 1.73
N GLY A 70 -14.75 1.08 1.78
CA GLY A 70 -15.46 -0.07 2.33
C GLY A 70 -15.25 -1.32 1.47
N GLU A 71 -15.30 -1.18 0.15
CA GLU A 71 -15.03 -2.27 -0.79
C GLU A 71 -13.58 -2.76 -0.71
N LEU A 72 -12.60 -1.84 -0.55
CA LEU A 72 -11.21 -2.21 -0.27
C LEU A 72 -11.09 -3.00 1.05
N GLY A 73 -11.70 -2.51 2.13
CA GLY A 73 -11.68 -3.18 3.44
C GLY A 73 -12.42 -4.51 3.46
N GLY A 74 -13.37 -4.69 2.55
CA GLY A 74 -14.08 -5.94 2.29
C GLY A 74 -13.39 -6.85 1.27
N SER A 75 -12.11 -6.62 0.93
CA SER A 75 -11.38 -7.39 -0.08
C SER A 75 -10.15 -8.08 0.49
N LEU A 76 -9.83 -9.29 0.00
CA LEU A 76 -8.59 -9.99 0.37
C LEU A 76 -7.37 -9.44 -0.38
N PHE A 77 -7.50 -9.27 -1.69
CA PHE A 77 -6.44 -8.81 -2.57
C PHE A 77 -6.84 -7.55 -3.33
N CYS A 78 -5.95 -6.56 -3.41
CA CYS A 78 -6.24 -5.28 -4.04
C CYS A 78 -5.19 -4.91 -5.09
N GLY A 79 -5.64 -4.60 -6.30
CA GLY A 79 -4.76 -4.29 -7.43
C GLY A 79 -3.98 -2.98 -7.27
N VAL A 80 -2.65 -3.05 -7.35
CA VAL A 80 -1.72 -1.92 -7.32
C VAL A 80 -1.04 -1.81 -8.68
N PHE A 81 -1.68 -1.06 -9.59
CA PHE A 81 -1.23 -0.87 -10.97
C PHE A 81 -0.76 0.57 -11.21
N PRO A 82 0.17 0.80 -12.17
CA PRO A 82 0.71 2.13 -12.41
C PRO A 82 -0.40 3.12 -12.76
N GLY A 83 -0.17 4.40 -12.46
CA GLY A 83 -0.95 5.50 -13.03
C GLY A 83 -0.09 6.30 -14.00
N ASP A 84 -0.54 7.51 -14.32
CA ASP A 84 0.32 8.53 -14.95
C ASP A 84 0.95 9.40 -13.85
N GLY A 85 1.82 8.79 -13.04
CA GLY A 85 2.49 9.42 -11.89
C GLY A 85 2.27 8.67 -10.57
N TRP A 86 2.29 9.41 -9.45
CA TRP A 86 2.01 8.82 -8.13
C TRP A 86 0.59 8.26 -8.08
N SER A 87 0.46 7.09 -7.48
CA SER A 87 -0.78 6.35 -7.38
C SER A 87 -0.91 5.84 -5.95
N GLY A 88 -1.85 6.41 -5.19
CA GLY A 88 -2.10 6.06 -3.79
C GLY A 88 -2.63 4.64 -3.55
N ARG A 89 -2.53 3.73 -4.53
CA ARG A 89 -3.14 2.39 -4.49
C ARG A 89 -2.45 1.47 -3.49
N MET A 90 -1.16 1.68 -3.27
CA MET A 90 -0.42 0.95 -2.25
C MET A 90 -0.94 1.33 -0.87
N GLU A 91 -1.01 2.64 -0.62
CA GLU A 91 -1.50 3.24 0.61
C GLU A 91 -2.96 2.86 0.86
N ASP A 92 -3.84 3.01 -0.13
CA ASP A 92 -5.25 2.63 -0.04
C ASP A 92 -5.42 1.16 0.35
N SER A 93 -4.66 0.25 -0.29
CA SER A 93 -4.77 -1.19 -0.01
C SER A 93 -4.32 -1.51 1.42
N ILE A 94 -3.14 -1.02 1.79
CA ILE A 94 -2.55 -1.29 3.10
C ILE A 94 -3.40 -0.69 4.22
N LEU A 95 -3.84 0.56 4.08
CA LEU A 95 -4.60 1.27 5.12
C LEU A 95 -5.99 0.65 5.35
N GLN A 96 -6.52 -0.08 4.36
CA GLN A 96 -7.76 -0.85 4.51
C GLN A 96 -7.55 -2.34 4.79
N GLY A 97 -6.32 -2.77 5.07
CA GLY A 97 -6.05 -4.16 5.46
C GLY A 97 -6.06 -5.17 4.31
N CYS A 98 -6.08 -4.69 3.06
CA CYS A 98 -6.12 -5.53 1.87
C CYS A 98 -4.70 -5.85 1.38
N ILE A 99 -4.44 -7.11 1.00
CA ILE A 99 -3.12 -7.52 0.50
C ILE A 99 -2.87 -6.87 -0.87
N PRO A 100 -1.84 -6.01 -0.99
CA PRO A 100 -1.52 -5.37 -2.26
C PRO A 100 -1.03 -6.39 -3.30
N VAL A 101 -1.61 -6.35 -4.49
CA VAL A 101 -1.18 -7.13 -5.66
C VAL A 101 -0.56 -6.20 -6.68
N ILE A 102 0.77 -6.24 -6.76
CA ILE A 102 1.58 -5.31 -7.52
C ILE A 102 1.86 -5.90 -8.90
N ILE A 103 1.43 -5.21 -9.95
CA ILE A 103 1.79 -5.51 -11.35
C ILE A 103 2.40 -4.27 -11.94
N GLN A 104 3.73 -4.16 -11.86
CA GLN A 104 4.50 -2.96 -12.17
C GLN A 104 5.94 -3.35 -12.56
N ASP A 105 6.11 -3.99 -13.70
CA ASP A 105 7.41 -4.52 -14.13
C ASP A 105 8.43 -3.39 -14.32
N GLY A 106 9.63 -3.60 -13.77
CA GLY A 106 10.71 -2.59 -13.80
C GLY A 106 10.49 -1.37 -12.91
N ILE A 107 9.38 -1.28 -12.16
CA ILE A 107 9.10 -0.18 -11.25
C ILE A 107 9.34 -0.62 -9.81
N GLN A 108 10.28 0.06 -9.15
CA GLN A 108 10.56 -0.13 -7.73
C GLN A 108 9.65 0.78 -6.89
N LEU A 109 8.97 0.20 -5.91
CA LEU A 109 8.10 0.91 -4.98
C LEU A 109 8.90 1.54 -3.82
N PRO A 110 8.33 2.55 -3.14
CA PRO A 110 8.99 3.21 -2.03
C PRO A 110 9.49 2.22 -0.98
N TYR A 111 10.80 2.27 -0.70
CA TYR A 111 11.45 1.45 0.32
C TYR A 111 11.41 -0.06 0.07
N GLU A 112 11.11 -0.53 -1.14
CA GLU A 112 11.11 -1.97 -1.47
C GLU A 112 12.47 -2.66 -1.28
N ASN A 113 13.55 -1.88 -1.22
CA ASN A 113 14.89 -2.36 -0.89
C ASN A 113 15.19 -2.43 0.62
N VAL A 114 14.25 -2.02 1.48
CA VAL A 114 14.40 -1.97 2.94
C VAL A 114 13.25 -2.71 3.63
N LEU A 115 12.01 -2.47 3.19
CA LEU A 115 10.83 -3.22 3.62
C LEU A 115 10.77 -4.52 2.83
N TYR A 116 10.51 -5.64 3.50
CA TYR A 116 10.38 -6.94 2.85
C TYR A 116 8.96 -7.10 2.27
N TYR A 117 8.75 -6.61 1.04
CA TYR A 117 7.44 -6.56 0.40
C TYR A 117 6.75 -7.93 0.30
N ASP A 118 7.51 -9.00 0.09
CA ASP A 118 6.97 -10.36 -0.01
C ASP A 118 6.27 -10.81 1.27
N SER A 119 6.50 -10.18 2.43
CA SER A 119 5.77 -10.53 3.65
C SER A 119 4.37 -9.95 3.74
N PHE A 120 4.01 -8.95 2.94
CA PHE A 120 2.70 -8.28 3.03
C PHE A 120 2.04 -7.99 1.69
N ALA A 121 2.73 -8.21 0.56
CA ALA A 121 2.22 -8.00 -0.78
C ALA A 121 2.49 -9.23 -1.66
N VAL A 122 1.92 -9.21 -2.88
CA VAL A 122 2.19 -10.19 -3.93
C VAL A 122 2.57 -9.42 -5.19
N ARG A 123 3.76 -9.67 -5.73
CA ARG A 123 4.20 -9.10 -7.01
C ARG A 123 3.97 -10.12 -8.11
N ILE A 124 3.27 -9.72 -9.17
CA ILE A 124 2.91 -10.55 -10.33
C ILE A 124 3.47 -9.88 -11.58
N ALA A 125 4.10 -10.65 -12.46
CA ALA A 125 4.61 -10.13 -13.72
C ALA A 125 3.47 -9.74 -14.65
N GLU A 126 3.70 -8.77 -15.55
CA GLU A 126 2.67 -8.34 -16.50
C GLU A 126 2.21 -9.49 -17.42
N ASP A 127 3.13 -10.39 -17.79
CA ASP A 127 2.83 -11.56 -18.63
C ASP A 127 1.97 -12.61 -17.90
N ASP A 128 1.94 -12.58 -16.57
CA ASP A 128 1.15 -13.50 -15.74
C ASP A 128 -0.28 -12.99 -15.47
N ILE A 129 -0.67 -11.82 -15.99
CA ILE A 129 -2.04 -11.28 -15.85
C ILE A 129 -3.12 -12.33 -16.21
N PRO A 130 -3.03 -13.10 -17.31
CA PRO A 130 -4.03 -14.12 -17.63
C PRO A 130 -4.18 -15.21 -16.56
N SER A 131 -3.14 -15.47 -15.77
CA SER A 131 -3.11 -16.45 -14.67
C SER A 131 -3.23 -15.80 -13.29
N LEU A 132 -3.44 -14.48 -13.20
CA LEU A 132 -3.45 -13.71 -11.96
C LEU A 132 -4.30 -14.35 -10.86
N ILE A 133 -5.58 -14.59 -11.14
CA ILE A 133 -6.51 -15.15 -10.15
C ILE A 133 -6.15 -16.58 -9.77
N GLN A 134 -5.63 -17.37 -10.71
CA GLN A 134 -5.14 -18.72 -10.43
C GLN A 134 -3.94 -18.69 -9.48
N ILE A 135 -2.98 -17.78 -9.70
CA ILE A 135 -1.79 -17.61 -8.85
C ILE A 135 -2.23 -17.21 -7.44
N LEU A 136 -3.09 -16.20 -7.31
CA LEU A 136 -3.58 -15.73 -6.01
C LEU A 136 -4.35 -16.82 -5.26
N ARG A 137 -5.17 -17.61 -5.95
CA ARG A 137 -5.89 -18.76 -5.35
C ARG A 137 -4.97 -19.92 -4.98
N GLY A 138 -3.75 -19.96 -5.54
CA GLY A 138 -2.72 -20.93 -5.19
C GLY A 138 -1.97 -20.62 -3.88
N ILE A 139 -2.14 -19.41 -3.34
CA ILE A 139 -1.58 -19.03 -2.03
C ILE A 139 -2.30 -19.83 -0.95
N ASN A 140 -1.54 -20.60 -0.17
CA ASN A 140 -2.11 -21.40 0.90
C ASN A 140 -2.56 -20.53 2.08
N GLU A 141 -3.39 -21.10 2.95
CA GLU A 141 -3.98 -20.38 4.08
C GLU A 141 -2.94 -19.82 5.06
N THR A 142 -1.86 -20.56 5.33
CA THR A 142 -0.78 -20.08 6.22
C THR A 142 -0.07 -18.86 5.67
N GLU A 143 0.24 -18.85 4.38
CA GLU A 143 0.87 -17.70 3.73
C GLU A 143 -0.10 -16.51 3.66
N LEU A 144 -1.38 -16.76 3.39
CA LEU A 144 -2.42 -15.73 3.36
C LEU A 144 -2.57 -15.05 4.74
N GLU A 145 -2.71 -15.83 5.81
CA GLU A 145 -2.78 -15.33 7.19
C GLU A 145 -1.52 -14.55 7.57
N PHE A 146 -0.35 -15.05 7.18
CA PHE A 146 0.92 -14.35 7.39
C PHE A 146 0.93 -12.98 6.71
N LYS A 147 0.50 -12.88 5.44
CA LYS A 147 0.44 -11.61 4.72
C LYS A 147 -0.57 -10.64 5.35
N LEU A 148 -1.78 -11.09 5.66
CA LEU A 148 -2.80 -10.28 6.36
C LEU A 148 -2.28 -9.73 7.68
N ALA A 149 -1.63 -10.57 8.49
CA ALA A 149 -1.05 -10.15 9.76
C ALA A 149 0.09 -9.12 9.59
N ASN A 150 0.86 -9.19 8.51
CA ASN A 150 1.90 -8.20 8.22
C ASN A 150 1.33 -6.88 7.69
N VAL A 151 0.25 -6.88 6.91
CA VAL A 151 -0.45 -5.65 6.51
C VAL A 151 -0.87 -4.85 7.75
N GLN A 152 -1.44 -5.51 8.76
CA GLN A 152 -1.81 -4.90 10.05
C GLN A 152 -0.64 -4.37 10.88
N LYS A 153 0.60 -4.78 10.59
CA LYS A 153 1.81 -4.32 11.29
C LYS A 153 2.56 -3.24 10.51
N ILE A 154 2.38 -3.16 9.20
CA ILE A 154 3.14 -2.26 8.33
C ILE A 154 2.41 -0.95 8.02
N TRP A 155 1.09 -0.86 8.26
CA TRP A 155 0.25 0.23 7.75
C TRP A 155 0.73 1.64 8.09
N GLN A 156 1.32 1.84 9.26
CA GLN A 156 1.81 3.16 9.68
C GLN A 156 2.98 3.67 8.85
N ARG A 157 3.74 2.74 8.24
CA ARG A 157 4.82 3.07 7.29
C ARG A 157 4.28 3.77 6.04
N PHE A 158 2.95 3.73 5.83
CA PHE A 158 2.23 4.31 4.70
C PHE A 158 1.22 5.39 5.11
N LEU A 159 1.11 5.74 6.40
CA LEU A 159 0.20 6.79 6.89
C LEU A 159 0.92 8.14 7.09
N TYR A 160 0.31 9.25 6.64
CA TYR A 160 0.82 10.63 6.84
C TYR A 160 0.24 11.30 8.09
N ARG A 161 0.29 10.65 9.26
CA ARG A 161 -0.45 11.08 10.45
C ARG A 161 -0.06 12.49 10.94
N ASP A 162 1.21 12.72 11.22
CA ASP A 162 1.63 13.92 11.96
C ASP A 162 1.42 15.19 11.14
N SER A 163 1.67 15.11 9.83
CA SER A 163 1.40 16.21 8.88
C SER A 163 -0.07 16.65 8.91
N PHE A 164 -1.01 15.71 8.95
CA PHE A 164 -2.44 16.04 9.06
C PHE A 164 -2.81 16.56 10.45
N MET A 165 -2.20 16.04 11.52
CA MET A 165 -2.44 16.54 12.87
C MET A 165 -1.96 17.98 13.08
N LEU A 166 -0.90 18.40 12.39
CA LEU A 166 -0.47 19.80 12.39
C LEU A 166 -1.54 20.72 11.80
N GLU A 167 -2.14 20.34 10.67
CA GLU A 167 -3.23 21.11 10.05
C GLU A 167 -4.50 21.11 10.91
N ALA A 168 -4.86 19.97 11.50
CA ALA A 168 -6.00 19.89 12.41
C ALA A 168 -5.85 20.84 13.61
N ARG A 169 -4.65 20.91 14.21
CA ARG A 169 -4.35 21.85 15.31
C ARG A 169 -4.44 23.30 14.85
N ARG A 170 -3.94 23.63 13.66
CA ARG A 170 -4.03 24.98 13.08
C ARG A 170 -5.48 25.41 12.88
N GLN A 171 -6.32 24.53 12.33
CA GLN A 171 -7.75 24.81 12.15
C GLN A 171 -8.49 24.96 13.47
N ASN A 172 -8.20 24.10 14.46
CA ASN A 172 -8.81 24.21 15.79
C ASN A 172 -8.41 25.53 16.48
N ALA A 173 -7.14 25.93 16.40
CA ALA A 173 -6.69 27.22 16.94
C ALA A 173 -7.32 28.43 16.23
N SER A 174 -7.60 28.32 14.93
CA SER A 174 -8.15 29.43 14.13
C SER A 174 -9.68 29.54 14.21
N TYR A 175 -10.38 28.40 14.31
CA TYR A 175 -11.82 28.31 14.14
C TYR A 175 -12.56 27.57 15.27
N GLY A 176 -11.84 27.02 16.26
CA GLY A 176 -12.42 26.23 17.35
C GLY A 176 -13.07 24.91 16.91
N ARG A 177 -12.69 24.41 15.73
CA ARG A 177 -13.26 23.22 15.10
C ARG A 177 -12.22 22.10 15.00
N LEU A 178 -12.57 20.92 15.50
CA LEU A 178 -11.85 19.67 15.27
C LEU A 178 -12.83 18.69 14.61
N ASP A 179 -12.52 18.26 13.39
CA ASP A 179 -13.35 17.28 12.68
C ASP A 179 -13.16 15.86 13.23
N ASP A 180 -14.15 14.99 13.00
CA ASP A 180 -14.15 13.61 13.49
C ASP A 180 -12.92 12.80 13.04
N TRP A 181 -12.46 13.01 11.80
CA TRP A 181 -11.26 12.36 11.29
C TRP A 181 -10.00 12.73 12.10
N ALA A 182 -9.91 13.99 12.54
CA ALA A 182 -8.78 14.48 13.32
C ALA A 182 -8.81 13.91 14.74
N LEU A 183 -10.01 13.70 15.31
CA LEU A 183 -10.16 12.98 16.57
C LEU A 183 -9.65 11.55 16.44
N GLN A 184 -10.04 10.81 15.39
CA GLN A 184 -9.56 9.44 15.16
C GLN A 184 -8.04 9.37 15.03
N TYR A 185 -7.44 10.27 14.25
CA TYR A 185 -5.99 10.31 14.05
C TYR A 185 -5.22 10.71 15.32
N SER A 186 -5.84 11.49 16.20
CA SER A 186 -5.24 11.87 17.49
C SER A 186 -5.08 10.70 18.46
N LEU A 187 -5.90 9.64 18.30
CA LEU A 187 -5.84 8.43 19.12
C LEU A 187 -4.66 7.52 18.73
N LEU A 188 -4.14 7.67 17.52
CA LEU A 188 -2.93 6.96 17.08
C LEU A 188 -1.72 7.59 17.77
N THR A 189 -0.81 6.77 18.30
CA THR A 189 0.39 7.25 19.03
C THR A 189 1.70 6.80 18.40
N GLU A 190 1.64 6.03 17.32
CA GLU A 190 2.80 5.40 16.71
C GLU A 190 3.45 6.26 15.61
N ASP A 191 4.67 5.85 15.22
CA ASP A 191 5.48 6.46 14.15
C ASP A 191 4.72 6.45 12.81
N ASP A 192 4.94 7.46 11.97
CA ASP A 192 4.28 7.55 10.66
C ASP A 192 5.26 7.41 9.47
N VAL A 193 4.80 7.71 8.26
CA VAL A 193 5.62 7.66 7.05
C VAL A 193 6.87 8.56 7.11
N LEU A 194 6.84 9.68 7.85
CA LEU A 194 8.01 10.56 7.98
C LEU A 194 9.07 9.92 8.87
N ALA A 195 8.67 9.31 9.99
CA ALA A 195 9.59 8.54 10.83
C ALA A 195 10.23 7.40 10.02
N THR A 196 9.44 6.73 9.19
CA THR A 196 9.90 5.69 8.26
C THR A 196 10.93 6.22 7.27
N PHE A 197 10.66 7.37 6.65
CA PHE A 197 11.59 8.02 5.73
C PHE A 197 12.93 8.34 6.41
N ILE A 198 12.91 8.95 7.60
CA ILE A 198 14.13 9.29 8.35
C ILE A 198 14.90 8.03 8.75
N GLN A 199 14.22 6.98 9.21
CA GLN A 199 14.84 5.69 9.56
C GLN A 199 15.50 5.03 8.35
N VAL A 200 14.83 5.03 7.19
CA VAL A 200 15.39 4.50 5.94
C VAL A 200 16.60 5.33 5.46
N LEU A 201 16.51 6.66 5.51
CA LEU A 201 17.64 7.53 5.18
C LEU A 201 18.83 7.25 6.09
N HIS A 202 18.61 7.17 7.39
CA HIS A 202 19.65 6.83 8.35
C HIS A 202 20.26 5.46 8.05
N TYR A 203 19.43 4.44 7.74
CA TYR A 203 19.91 3.13 7.31
C TYR A 203 20.78 3.24 6.04
N LYS A 204 20.31 3.91 4.99
CA LYS A 204 21.06 4.08 3.74
C LYS A 204 22.37 4.83 3.94
N LEU A 205 22.36 5.82 4.83
CA LEU A 205 23.53 6.61 5.16
C LEU A 205 24.55 5.80 5.99
N HIS A 206 24.13 4.90 6.86
CA HIS A 206 25.07 4.31 7.82
C HIS A 206 25.32 2.80 7.66
N ASN A 207 24.40 2.07 7.03
CA ASN A 207 24.38 0.62 7.05
C ASN A 207 24.23 -0.02 5.66
N ASP A 208 24.03 0.77 4.61
CA ASP A 208 23.93 0.24 3.24
C ASP A 208 25.24 -0.48 2.84
N PRO A 209 25.19 -1.77 2.42
CA PRO A 209 26.36 -2.55 2.08
C PRO A 209 27.28 -1.92 1.02
N TRP A 210 26.73 -1.17 0.06
CA TRP A 210 27.56 -0.47 -0.92
C TRP A 210 28.32 0.70 -0.29
N ARG A 211 27.71 1.39 0.68
CA ARG A 211 28.32 2.52 1.38
C ARG A 211 29.42 2.08 2.35
N LEU A 212 29.32 0.87 2.91
CA LEU A 212 30.40 0.26 3.68
C LEU A 212 31.69 0.12 2.85
N LYS A 213 31.57 -0.08 1.53
CA LYS A 213 32.73 -0.15 0.60
C LYS A 213 33.36 1.21 0.30
N LEU A 214 32.65 2.31 0.60
CA LEU A 214 33.12 3.70 0.39
C LEU A 214 33.73 4.33 1.64
N SER A 215 33.83 3.59 2.74
CA SER A 215 34.24 4.12 4.04
C SER A 215 35.65 4.72 4.03
N PHE A 216 35.69 6.06 4.03
CA PHE A 216 36.73 6.84 4.70
C PHE A 216 36.68 6.54 6.21
N LYS A 217 37.85 6.26 6.79
CA LYS A 217 38.07 5.87 8.19
C LYS A 217 37.31 6.73 9.21
N ASN A 218 36.78 6.05 10.22
CA ASN A 218 36.33 6.57 11.52
C ASN A 218 35.19 7.61 11.48
N LYS A 219 33.96 7.13 11.36
CA LYS A 219 32.83 7.85 11.95
C LYS A 219 32.33 7.05 13.16
N GLU A 220 32.53 7.60 14.36
CA GLU A 220 31.92 7.08 15.57
C GLU A 220 30.41 7.33 15.48
N PHE A 221 29.62 6.26 15.38
CA PHE A 221 28.16 6.35 15.38
C PHE A 221 27.60 5.63 16.60
N GLY A 222 26.74 6.35 17.31
CA GLY A 222 26.06 5.97 18.54
C GLY A 222 25.62 7.23 19.27
N LEU A 223 24.53 7.17 20.03
CA LEU A 223 24.25 8.20 21.02
C LEU A 223 25.50 8.35 21.91
N PRO A 224 26.04 9.56 22.10
CA PRO A 224 27.13 9.79 23.01
C PRO A 224 26.86 9.13 24.35
N LYS A 225 27.88 8.68 25.09
CA LYS A 225 27.69 7.98 26.36
C LYS A 225 26.77 8.74 27.34
N TYR A 226 26.71 10.07 27.26
CA TYR A 226 25.83 10.91 28.09
C TYR A 226 24.33 10.80 27.73
N CYS A 227 24.00 10.31 26.54
CA CYS A 227 22.62 10.06 26.08
C CYS A 227 22.11 8.66 26.43
N ARG A 228 22.94 7.78 27.01
CA ARG A 228 22.46 6.53 27.60
C ARG A 228 21.97 6.85 29.01
N GLU A 229 20.67 6.75 29.26
CA GLU A 229 20.14 6.87 30.61
C GLU A 229 20.84 5.84 31.51
N ASN A 230 21.48 6.32 32.58
CA ASN A 230 21.95 5.46 33.65
C ASN A 230 20.71 4.89 34.35
N ASN A 231 20.25 3.71 33.93
CA ASN A 231 19.46 2.86 34.80
C ASN A 231 20.37 2.33 35.91
N SER A 232 20.74 3.22 36.84
CA SER A 232 21.16 2.82 38.17
C SER A 232 19.90 2.48 38.95
N GLU A 233 19.54 1.20 38.94
CA GLU A 233 18.70 0.62 39.99
C GLU A 233 19.29 1.03 41.34
N GLY A 234 18.51 1.78 42.09
CA GLY A 234 18.80 2.09 43.48
C GLY A 234 18.83 0.80 44.27
N ASN A 235 20.05 0.37 44.66
CA ASN A 235 20.24 -0.59 45.72
C ASN A 235 19.54 -0.08 46.99
N ARG A 236 18.44 -0.76 47.35
CA ARG A 236 17.86 -0.70 48.70
C ARG A 236 18.94 -1.05 49.72
N LYS A 237 19.15 -0.16 50.69
CA LYS A 237 19.51 -0.53 52.05
C LYS A 237 18.36 -0.12 52.96
#